data_AF-A0A7M4FE18-F1
#
_entry.id   AF-A0A7M4FE18-F1
#
_cell.length_a   1.000
_cell.length_b   1.000
_cell.length_c   1.000
_cell.angle_alpha   90.00
_cell.angle_beta   90.00
_cell.angle_gamma   90.00
#
_symmetry.space_group_name_H-M   'P 1'
#
loop_
_entity.id
_entity.type
_entity.pdbx_description
1 polymer ?
#
loop_
_entity_poly.entity_id
_entity_poly.type
_entity_poly.pdbx_seq_one_letter_code
_entity_poly.pdbx_strand_id
1 'polypeptide(L)'
;MPPGTSEPHRAGPSPAALQHLDLRNNSLVGLHNVSFQGLGQLESLNLSDNSLMRLKNATLSQLRSLPRLQRISLSRNPWVCDCNIEDMVNWLKESNQVEGKGSLSCSNPEGLLNKPLVKIRSSDLNCSLPVDIQSQLQTSYVFLGIVLALIGAIFLLVLYLNRKGIKNISVATTERVIKLHQNFFKVCI
;
A
#
# COMPACT_ATOMS: atom_id res chain seq x y z
N MET A 1 -28.60 49.58 48.07
CA MET A 1 -28.14 48.42 47.27
C MET A 1 -27.71 48.96 45.91
N PRO A 2 -26.40 49.04 45.59
CA PRO A 2 -25.96 49.54 44.29
C PRO A 2 -26.19 48.46 43.22
N PRO A 3 -26.49 48.85 41.96
CA PRO A 3 -26.61 47.90 40.87
C PRO A 3 -25.21 47.38 40.51
N GLY A 4 -25.08 46.04 40.46
CA GLY A 4 -23.85 45.36 40.08
C GLY A 4 -23.44 45.73 38.66
N THR A 5 -22.22 46.25 38.52
CA THR A 5 -21.56 46.41 37.23
C THR A 5 -21.20 45.03 36.70
N SER A 6 -21.97 44.52 35.74
CA SER A 6 -21.57 43.34 34.96
C SER A 6 -20.40 43.74 34.06
N GLU A 7 -19.19 43.30 34.43
CA GLU A 7 -18.02 43.32 33.55
C GLU A 7 -18.37 42.67 32.20
N PRO A 8 -17.97 43.25 31.06
CA PRO A 8 -18.12 42.59 29.79
C PRO A 8 -17.13 41.43 29.76
N HIS A 9 -17.64 40.21 29.88
CA HIS A 9 -16.92 39.00 29.52
C HIS A 9 -16.36 39.20 28.11
N ARG A 10 -15.04 39.40 28.00
CA ARG A 10 -14.31 39.39 26.73
C ARG A 10 -14.60 38.05 26.06
N ALA A 11 -15.53 38.06 25.10
CA ALA A 11 -15.68 36.97 24.16
C ALA A 11 -14.31 36.78 23.50
N GLY A 12 -13.74 35.58 23.63
CA GLY A 12 -12.55 35.21 22.88
C GLY A 12 -12.78 35.46 21.39
N PRO A 13 -11.70 35.70 20.60
CA PRO A 13 -11.85 35.97 19.18
C PRO A 13 -12.66 34.86 18.53
N SER A 14 -13.78 35.23 17.91
CA SER A 14 -14.58 34.30 17.12
C SER A 14 -13.68 33.68 16.04
N PRO A 15 -13.74 32.35 15.79
CA PRO A 15 -12.98 31.72 14.71
C PRO A 15 -13.26 32.35 13.34
N ALA A 16 -14.38 33.08 13.21
CA ALA A 16 -14.71 33.87 12.03
C ALA A 16 -13.77 35.04 11.74
N ALA A 17 -12.92 35.48 12.68
CA ALA A 17 -11.97 36.58 12.50
C ALA A 17 -10.51 36.12 12.32
N LEU A 18 -10.25 34.81 12.39
CA LEU A 18 -8.89 34.28 12.31
C LEU A 18 -8.32 34.44 10.89
N GLN A 19 -7.25 35.23 10.76
CA GLN A 19 -6.56 35.49 9.49
C GLN A 19 -5.29 34.64 9.31
N HIS A 20 -4.59 34.35 10.40
CA HIS A 20 -3.33 33.62 10.35
C HIS A 20 -3.40 32.42 11.29
N LEU A 21 -3.22 31.23 10.74
CA LEU A 21 -3.17 29.98 11.48
C LEU A 21 -1.80 29.34 11.29
N ASP A 22 -0.97 29.38 12.34
CA ASP A 22 0.34 28.72 12.34
C ASP A 22 0.28 27.43 13.18
N LEU A 23 0.44 26.30 12.51
CA LEU A 23 0.49 24.96 13.08
C LEU A 23 1.85 24.31 12.80
N ARG A 24 2.90 25.11 12.53
CA ARG A 24 4.24 24.57 12.28
C ARG A 24 4.77 23.78 13.46
N ASN A 25 5.67 22.83 13.16
CA ASN A 25 6.43 22.09 14.17
C ASN A 25 5.52 21.37 15.18
N ASN A 26 4.49 20.72 14.65
CA ASN A 26 3.58 19.86 15.39
C ASN A 26 3.72 18.42 14.87
N SER A 27 3.01 17.49 15.47
CA SER A 27 3.02 16.08 15.05
C SER A 27 1.73 15.71 14.30
N LEU A 28 1.20 16.61 13.48
CA LEU A 28 -0.02 16.35 12.73
C LEU A 28 0.25 15.28 11.67
N VAL A 29 -0.44 14.15 11.79
CA VAL A 29 -0.38 13.03 10.83
C VAL A 29 -1.47 13.10 9.76
N GLY A 30 -2.51 13.89 10.01
CA GLY A 30 -3.62 14.10 9.09
C GLY A 30 -4.49 15.27 9.53
N LEU A 31 -5.34 15.71 8.61
CA LEU A 31 -6.31 16.77 8.83
C LEU A 31 -7.73 16.21 8.67
N HIS A 32 -8.65 16.70 9.48
CA HIS A 32 -10.04 16.26 9.46
C HIS A 32 -10.85 17.01 8.40
N ASN A 33 -12.01 16.48 8.04
CA ASN A 33 -12.91 17.06 7.03
C ASN A 33 -13.64 18.34 7.50
N VAL A 34 -13.38 18.83 8.71
CA VAL A 34 -13.95 20.08 9.24
C VAL A 34 -12.87 20.99 9.84
N SER A 35 -11.60 20.68 9.64
CA SER A 35 -10.49 21.39 10.30
C SER A 35 -10.43 22.88 9.99
N PHE A 36 -10.97 23.32 8.85
CA PHE A 36 -10.97 24.73 8.45
C PHE A 36 -12.36 25.31 8.23
N GLN A 37 -13.40 24.59 8.67
CA GLN A 37 -14.77 25.05 8.54
C GLN A 37 -15.00 26.32 9.38
N GLY A 38 -15.64 27.33 8.79
CA GLY A 38 -15.94 28.61 9.46
C GLY A 38 -14.78 29.61 9.48
N LEU A 39 -13.58 29.25 9.01
CA LEU A 39 -12.42 30.14 8.95
C LEU A 39 -12.43 31.03 7.69
N GLY A 40 -13.56 31.66 7.38
CA GLY A 40 -13.75 32.39 6.11
C GLY A 40 -12.82 33.60 5.91
N GLN A 41 -12.21 34.10 6.98
CA GLN A 41 -11.24 35.21 6.93
C GLN A 41 -9.79 34.74 6.92
N LEU A 42 -9.52 33.43 6.85
CA LEU A 42 -8.17 32.90 6.88
C LEU A 42 -7.40 33.30 5.61
N GLU A 43 -6.26 33.95 5.79
CA GLU A 43 -5.38 34.44 4.73
C GLU A 43 -4.11 33.60 4.61
N SER A 44 -3.59 33.08 5.73
CA SER A 44 -2.40 32.23 5.73
C SER A 44 -2.55 31.01 6.64
N LEU A 45 -2.16 29.86 6.11
CA LEU A 45 -2.10 28.59 6.81
C LEU A 45 -0.69 28.03 6.74
N ASN A 46 -0.10 27.74 7.89
CA ASN A 46 1.19 27.09 7.94
C ASN A 46 1.12 25.72 8.61
N LEU A 47 1.45 24.69 7.83
CA LEU A 47 1.48 23.28 8.24
C LEU A 47 2.90 22.70 8.10
N SER A 48 3.93 23.54 8.00
CA SER A 48 5.30 23.06 7.85
C SER A 48 5.76 22.24 9.05
N ASP A 49 6.76 21.38 8.88
CA ASP A 49 7.33 20.60 10.00
C ASP A 49 6.27 19.79 10.74
N ASN A 50 5.51 19.02 9.98
CA ASN A 50 4.53 18.08 10.52
C ASN A 50 4.80 16.69 9.96
N SER A 51 3.92 15.74 10.28
CA SER A 51 4.00 14.35 9.81
C SER A 51 2.92 14.03 8.77
N LEU A 52 2.51 15.03 7.99
CA LEU A 52 1.48 14.86 6.98
C LEU A 52 2.03 14.03 5.81
N MET A 53 1.36 12.93 5.52
CA MET A 53 1.73 12.05 4.41
C MET A 53 1.03 12.43 3.11
N ARG A 54 -0.19 12.98 3.20
CA ARG A 54 -1.00 13.47 2.08
C ARG A 54 -2.13 14.37 2.58
N LEU A 55 -2.65 15.23 1.72
CA LEU A 55 -3.90 15.97 1.96
C LEU A 55 -5.05 15.25 1.28
N LYS A 56 -6.10 14.91 2.04
CA LYS A 56 -7.30 14.23 1.50
C LYS A 56 -8.15 15.19 0.68
N ASN A 57 -8.93 14.67 -0.27
CA ASN A 57 -9.81 15.47 -1.13
C ASN A 57 -10.77 16.38 -0.34
N ALA A 58 -11.29 15.90 0.79
CA ALA A 58 -12.14 16.71 1.67
C ALA A 58 -11.40 17.95 2.23
N THR A 59 -10.11 17.80 2.57
CA THR A 59 -9.26 18.91 3.02
C THR A 59 -8.95 19.85 1.87
N LEU A 60 -8.60 19.32 0.69
CA LEU A 60 -8.34 20.13 -0.51
C LEU A 60 -9.57 20.96 -0.92
N SER A 61 -10.76 20.37 -0.84
CA SER A 61 -12.04 21.05 -1.09
C SER A 61 -12.27 22.21 -0.13
N GLN A 62 -12.02 22.00 1.17
CA GLN A 62 -12.09 23.08 2.16
C GLN A 62 -11.11 24.21 1.85
N LEU A 63 -9.84 23.88 1.57
CA LEU A 63 -8.83 24.89 1.25
C LEU A 63 -9.23 25.72 0.02
N ARG A 64 -9.83 25.09 -1.01
CA ARG A 64 -10.40 25.79 -2.18
C ARG A 64 -11.60 26.67 -1.83
N SER A 65 -12.39 26.28 -0.83
CA SER A 65 -13.59 27.02 -0.40
C SER A 65 -13.30 28.27 0.42
N LEU A 66 -12.07 28.42 0.92
CA LEU A 66 -11.66 29.58 1.73
C LEU A 66 -11.37 30.78 0.81
N PRO A 67 -12.21 31.82 0.82
CA PRO A 67 -12.16 32.88 -0.19
C PRO A 67 -10.97 33.84 -0.02
N ARG A 68 -10.42 33.92 1.20
CA ARG A 68 -9.32 34.83 1.55
C ARG A 68 -7.96 34.15 1.62
N LEU A 69 -7.90 32.82 1.52
CA LEU A 69 -6.66 32.09 1.70
C LEU A 69 -5.72 32.40 0.54
N GLN A 70 -4.49 32.81 0.84
CA GLN A 70 -3.51 33.21 -0.16
C GLN A 70 -2.17 32.50 0.01
N ARG A 71 -1.82 32.12 1.24
CA ARG A 71 -0.52 31.53 1.56
C ARG A 71 -0.68 30.23 2.32
N ILE A 72 -0.14 29.15 1.76
CA ILE A 72 -0.14 27.82 2.38
C ILE A 72 1.30 27.30 2.39
N SER A 73 1.83 27.01 3.58
CA SER A 73 3.14 26.37 3.71
C SER A 73 3.00 24.91 4.10
N LEU A 74 3.58 24.03 3.28
CA LEU A 74 3.52 22.56 3.37
C LEU A 74 4.92 21.93 3.48
N SER A 75 5.96 22.74 3.65
CA SER A 75 7.35 22.28 3.66
C SER A 75 7.63 21.32 4.81
N ARG A 76 8.68 20.47 4.66
CA ARG A 76 9.15 19.56 5.72
C ARG A 76 8.03 18.65 6.27
N ASN A 77 7.32 17.98 5.36
CA ASN A 77 6.36 16.93 5.66
C ASN A 77 6.72 15.66 4.87
N PRO A 78 6.54 14.46 5.43
CA PRO A 78 6.93 13.20 4.81
C PRO A 78 5.94 12.72 3.75
N TRP A 79 5.87 13.41 2.61
CA TRP A 79 4.89 13.12 1.56
C TRP A 79 5.03 11.71 0.98
N VAL A 80 3.94 10.93 1.03
CA VAL A 80 3.88 9.57 0.49
C VAL A 80 3.26 9.61 -0.89
N CYS A 81 4.09 9.40 -1.90
CA CYS A 81 3.74 9.46 -3.32
C CYS A 81 3.27 8.11 -3.85
N ASP A 82 2.16 7.61 -3.31
CA ASP A 82 1.45 6.44 -3.80
C ASP A 82 0.27 6.83 -4.71
N CYS A 83 -0.53 5.87 -5.15
CA CYS A 83 -1.70 6.16 -5.95
C CYS A 83 -2.67 7.18 -5.31
N ASN A 84 -2.74 7.21 -3.98
CA ASN A 84 -3.68 8.06 -3.28
C ASN A 84 -3.26 9.54 -3.25
N ILE A 85 -2.04 9.91 -3.65
CA ILE A 85 -1.60 11.31 -3.65
C ILE A 85 -2.05 12.09 -4.90
N GLU A 86 -2.59 11.41 -5.91
CA GLU A 86 -2.82 11.97 -7.25
C GLU A 86 -3.59 13.31 -7.22
N ASP A 87 -4.72 13.35 -6.51
CA ASP A 87 -5.54 14.55 -6.38
C ASP A 87 -4.80 15.74 -5.73
N MET A 88 -3.96 15.44 -4.73
CA MET A 88 -3.14 16.44 -4.06
C MET A 88 -2.06 16.98 -5.02
N VAL A 89 -1.42 16.12 -5.80
CA VAL A 89 -0.42 16.51 -6.80
C VAL A 89 -1.07 17.41 -7.86
N ASN A 90 -2.26 17.05 -8.35
CA ASN A 90 -2.99 17.85 -9.32
C ASN A 90 -3.38 19.22 -8.74
N TRP A 91 -3.93 19.24 -7.52
CA TRP A 91 -4.20 20.49 -6.80
C TRP A 91 -2.95 21.36 -6.63
N LEU A 92 -1.79 20.76 -6.31
CA LEU A 92 -0.55 21.49 -6.12
C LEU A 92 -0.04 22.13 -7.42
N LYS A 93 -0.21 21.46 -8.56
CA LYS A 93 0.15 22.00 -9.88
C LYS A 93 -0.70 23.21 -10.25
N GLU A 94 -2.00 23.13 -9.99
CA GLU A 94 -2.98 24.18 -10.26
C GLU A 94 -2.88 25.36 -9.27
N SER A 95 -2.49 25.09 -8.03
CA SER A 95 -2.51 26.10 -6.97
C SER A 95 -1.36 27.10 -7.09
N ASN A 96 -1.72 28.38 -6.90
CA ASN A 96 -0.78 29.49 -6.73
C ASN A 96 -0.64 29.93 -5.26
N GLN A 97 -1.41 29.33 -4.35
CA GLN A 97 -1.42 29.68 -2.93
C GLN A 97 -0.31 28.97 -2.14
N VAL A 98 0.25 27.88 -2.69
CA VAL A 98 1.25 27.06 -1.99
C VAL A 98 2.65 27.65 -2.16
N GLU A 99 3.23 28.07 -1.04
CA GLU A 99 4.58 28.60 -0.98
C GLU A 99 5.61 27.49 -1.24
N GLY A 100 6.61 27.80 -2.06
CA GLY A 100 7.71 26.85 -2.31
C GLY A 100 7.27 25.53 -2.93
N LYS A 101 6.19 25.49 -3.75
CA LYS A 101 5.68 24.25 -4.36
C LYS A 101 6.74 23.39 -5.06
N GLY A 102 7.78 24.01 -5.61
CA GLY A 102 8.90 23.34 -6.28
C GLY A 102 9.86 22.59 -5.35
N SER A 103 9.89 22.91 -4.05
CA SER A 103 10.74 22.24 -3.06
C SER A 103 10.02 21.10 -2.33
N LEU A 104 8.73 20.91 -2.57
CA LEU A 104 7.98 19.79 -1.99
C LEU A 104 8.34 18.51 -2.75
N SER A 105 8.85 17.51 -2.05
CA SER A 105 9.32 16.25 -2.64
C SER A 105 8.77 15.03 -1.90
N CYS A 106 8.73 13.89 -2.59
CA CYS A 106 8.36 12.62 -1.99
C CYS A 106 9.38 12.16 -0.96
N SER A 107 8.88 11.62 0.14
CA SER A 107 9.66 10.90 1.15
C SER A 107 9.49 9.38 1.04
N ASN A 108 8.44 8.92 0.36
CA ASN A 108 8.16 7.51 0.09
C ASN A 108 7.30 7.42 -1.19
N PRO A 109 7.27 6.29 -1.94
CA PRO A 109 8.15 5.11 -1.84
C PRO A 109 9.59 5.41 -2.25
N GLU A 110 10.51 4.48 -1.96
CA GLU A 110 11.95 4.60 -2.26
C GLU A 110 12.22 4.96 -3.74
N GLY A 111 11.48 4.34 -4.67
CA GLY A 111 11.61 4.62 -6.11
C GLY A 111 11.24 6.05 -6.54
N LEU A 112 10.58 6.82 -5.67
CA LEU A 112 10.22 8.22 -5.92
C LEU A 112 10.88 9.19 -4.93
N LEU A 113 11.79 8.71 -4.08
CA LEU A 113 12.43 9.52 -3.04
C LEU A 113 13.05 10.79 -3.62
N ASN A 114 12.83 11.93 -2.95
CA ASN A 114 13.29 13.27 -3.35
C ASN A 114 12.76 13.78 -4.70
N LYS A 115 11.90 13.02 -5.40
CA LYS A 115 11.25 13.51 -6.61
C LYS A 115 10.30 14.65 -6.26
N PRO A 116 10.37 15.81 -6.93
CA PRO A 116 9.45 16.92 -6.67
C PRO A 116 8.00 16.55 -6.99
N LEU A 117 7.08 16.87 -6.08
CA LEU A 117 5.65 16.56 -6.20
C LEU A 117 5.04 17.12 -7.48
N VAL A 118 5.40 18.36 -7.83
CA VAL A 118 4.94 19.01 -9.07
C VAL A 118 5.41 18.33 -10.36
N LYS A 119 6.44 17.47 -10.29
CA LYS A 119 6.99 16.71 -11.43
C LYS A 119 6.43 15.29 -11.55
N ILE A 120 5.58 14.85 -10.62
CA ILE A 120 4.97 13.52 -10.65
C ILE A 120 3.91 13.45 -11.74
N ARG A 121 3.88 12.34 -12.48
CA ARG A 121 2.83 11.99 -13.43
C ARG A 121 2.00 10.84 -12.87
N SER A 122 0.74 10.70 -13.29
CA SER A 122 -0.15 9.61 -12.85
C SER A 122 0.44 8.22 -13.13
N SER A 123 1.17 8.07 -14.23
CA SER A 123 1.90 6.84 -14.57
C SER A 123 2.96 6.44 -13.54
N ASP A 124 3.51 7.40 -12.81
CA ASP A 124 4.56 7.16 -11.82
C ASP A 124 3.98 6.60 -10.50
N LEU A 125 2.67 6.77 -10.25
CA LEU A 125 2.01 6.46 -8.97
C LEU A 125 1.50 5.01 -8.87
N ASN A 126 1.73 4.18 -9.90
CA ASN A 126 1.33 2.77 -9.97
C ASN A 126 -0.12 2.51 -9.48
N CYS A 127 -1.08 3.29 -9.98
CA CYS A 127 -2.50 3.27 -9.61
C CYS A 127 -3.30 2.05 -10.10
N SER A 128 -2.63 1.05 -10.64
CA SER A 128 -3.26 -0.20 -11.03
C SER A 128 -3.81 -0.90 -9.77
N LEU A 129 -5.12 -0.83 -9.58
CA LEU A 129 -5.86 -1.67 -8.62
C LEU A 129 -5.48 -3.15 -8.82
N PRO A 130 -5.59 -3.94 -7.75
CA PRO A 130 -4.55 -4.22 -6.77
C PRO A 130 -3.41 -5.13 -7.30
N VAL A 131 -2.19 -4.90 -6.81
CA VAL A 131 -1.18 -5.94 -6.69
C VAL A 131 -1.69 -6.97 -5.66
N ASP A 132 -1.78 -8.23 -6.11
CA ASP A 132 -1.62 -9.46 -5.33
C ASP A 132 -2.79 -10.45 -5.12
N ILE A 133 -3.54 -10.80 -6.17
CA ILE A 133 -4.03 -12.19 -6.30
C ILE A 133 -3.07 -13.01 -7.19
N GLN A 134 -2.38 -12.36 -8.14
CA GLN A 134 -1.47 -13.03 -9.07
C GLN A 134 -0.14 -13.48 -8.41
N SER A 135 0.45 -12.68 -7.52
CA SER A 135 1.79 -12.95 -6.95
C SER A 135 1.78 -13.95 -5.77
N GLN A 136 0.78 -13.97 -4.89
CA GLN A 136 0.61 -14.98 -3.82
C GLN A 136 0.29 -16.36 -4.39
N LEU A 137 -0.57 -16.41 -5.41
CA LEU A 137 -0.89 -17.66 -6.10
C LEU A 137 0.34 -18.19 -6.88
N GLN A 138 1.11 -17.32 -7.52
CA GLN A 138 2.35 -17.72 -8.20
C GLN A 138 3.33 -18.43 -7.26
N THR A 139 3.55 -17.90 -6.04
CA THR A 139 4.46 -18.56 -5.08
C THR A 139 3.96 -19.93 -4.62
N SER A 140 2.64 -20.09 -4.45
CA SER A 140 2.02 -21.36 -4.08
C SER A 140 2.14 -22.41 -5.19
N TYR A 141 1.87 -22.05 -6.45
CA TYR A 141 1.97 -22.97 -7.60
C TYR A 141 3.41 -23.38 -7.91
N VAL A 142 4.38 -22.49 -7.75
CA VAL A 142 5.81 -22.83 -7.92
C VAL A 142 6.25 -23.85 -6.86
N PHE A 143 5.86 -23.65 -5.60
CA PHE A 143 6.15 -24.61 -4.53
C PHE A 143 5.52 -25.98 -4.81
N LEU A 144 4.24 -26.01 -5.23
CA LEU A 144 3.56 -27.24 -5.63
C LEU A 144 4.26 -27.95 -6.79
N GLY A 145 4.70 -27.20 -7.81
CA GLY A 145 5.44 -27.74 -8.95
C GLY A 145 6.77 -28.40 -8.54
N ILE A 146 7.51 -27.79 -7.62
CA ILE A 146 8.76 -28.35 -7.09
C ILE A 146 8.50 -29.64 -6.32
N VAL A 147 7.48 -29.67 -5.45
CA VAL A 147 7.12 -30.86 -4.67
C VAL A 147 6.74 -32.02 -5.61
N LEU A 148 5.91 -31.77 -6.61
CA LEU A 148 5.50 -32.80 -7.58
C LEU A 148 6.69 -33.33 -8.40
N ALA A 149 7.61 -32.45 -8.81
CA ALA A 149 8.82 -32.84 -9.53
C ALA A 149 9.74 -33.72 -8.67
N LEU A 150 9.92 -33.38 -7.38
CA LEU A 150 10.72 -34.18 -6.44
C LEU A 150 10.10 -35.55 -6.18
N ILE A 151 8.78 -35.61 -5.96
CA ILE A 151 8.05 -36.88 -5.80
C ILE A 151 8.24 -37.75 -7.06
N GLY A 152 8.09 -37.17 -8.25
CA GLY A 152 8.32 -37.87 -9.52
C GLY A 152 9.75 -38.37 -9.68
N ALA A 153 10.75 -37.56 -9.33
CA ALA A 153 12.16 -37.93 -9.40
C ALA A 153 12.51 -39.06 -8.43
N ILE A 154 12.01 -39.01 -7.19
CA ILE A 154 12.18 -40.07 -6.20
C ILE A 154 11.52 -41.37 -6.68
N PHE A 155 10.29 -41.30 -7.21
CA PHE A 155 9.59 -42.45 -7.75
C PHE A 155 10.37 -43.10 -8.91
N LEU A 156 10.86 -42.30 -9.87
CA LEU A 156 11.70 -42.78 -10.96
C LEU A 156 13.03 -43.37 -10.47
N LEU A 157 13.67 -42.75 -9.49
CA LEU A 157 14.89 -43.26 -8.87
C LEU A 157 14.65 -44.61 -8.20
N VAL A 158 13.55 -44.75 -7.45
CA VAL A 158 13.16 -46.02 -6.83
C VAL A 158 12.92 -47.09 -7.89
N LEU A 159 12.20 -46.79 -8.98
CA LEU A 159 12.01 -47.72 -10.09
C LEU A 159 13.33 -48.07 -10.79
N TYR A 160 14.24 -47.11 -10.93
CA TYR A 160 15.55 -47.31 -11.53
C TYR A 160 16.45 -48.22 -10.65
N LEU A 161 16.49 -47.99 -9.35
CA LEU A 161 17.23 -48.80 -8.39
C LEU A 161 16.61 -50.20 -8.25
N ASN A 162 15.28 -50.28 -8.20
CA ASN A 162 14.53 -51.53 -8.22
C ASN A 162 14.46 -52.19 -9.59
N ARG A 163 15.03 -51.60 -10.66
CA ARG A 163 15.05 -52.23 -11.99
C ARG A 163 15.75 -53.59 -11.97
N LYS A 164 16.68 -53.82 -11.03
CA LYS A 164 17.30 -55.14 -10.79
C LYS A 164 16.40 -56.07 -9.97
N GLY A 165 15.65 -55.55 -8.98
CA GLY A 165 14.71 -56.33 -8.17
C GLY A 165 13.44 -56.76 -8.92
N ILE A 166 12.86 -55.87 -9.73
CA ILE A 166 11.64 -56.10 -10.52
C ILE A 166 11.90 -57.15 -11.61
N LYS A 167 13.09 -57.17 -12.22
CA LYS A 167 13.49 -58.23 -13.16
C LYS A 167 13.54 -59.60 -12.48
N ASN A 168 14.06 -59.69 -11.26
CA ASN A 168 14.13 -60.94 -10.50
C ASN A 168 12.74 -61.42 -10.03
N ILE A 169 11.84 -60.50 -9.67
CA ILE A 169 10.44 -60.81 -9.30
C ILE A 169 9.65 -61.34 -10.50
N SER A 170 9.84 -60.76 -11.69
CA SER A 170 9.21 -61.25 -12.92
C SER A 170 9.67 -62.67 -13.25
N VAL A 171 10.97 -62.97 -13.18
CA VAL A 171 11.51 -64.31 -13.49
C VAL A 171 11.06 -65.36 -12.46
N ALA A 172 11.11 -65.03 -11.16
CA ALA A 172 10.68 -65.95 -10.11
C ALA A 172 9.16 -66.25 -10.13
N THR A 173 8.34 -65.28 -10.54
CA THR A 173 6.88 -65.48 -10.68
C THR A 173 6.57 -66.36 -11.88
N THR A 174 7.25 -66.16 -13.02
CA THR A 174 7.11 -67.02 -14.20
C THR A 174 7.56 -68.46 -13.92
N GLU A 175 8.68 -68.68 -13.22
CA GLU A 175 9.11 -70.04 -12.82
C GLU A 175 8.13 -70.73 -11.87
N ARG A 176 7.54 -70.00 -10.91
CA ARG A 176 6.55 -70.55 -9.98
C ARG A 176 5.25 -70.95 -10.69
N VAL A 177 4.79 -70.15 -11.65
CA VAL A 177 3.60 -70.46 -12.46
C VAL A 177 3.84 -71.67 -13.38
N ILE A 178 5.02 -71.76 -14.00
CA ILE A 178 5.39 -72.93 -14.84
C ILE A 178 5.47 -74.21 -13.99
N LYS A 179 6.04 -74.16 -12.78
CA LYS A 179 6.05 -75.31 -11.85
C LYS A 179 4.65 -75.71 -11.39
N LEU A 180 3.77 -74.74 -11.15
CA LEU A 180 2.37 -75.03 -10.79
C LEU A 180 1.63 -75.72 -11.93
N HIS A 181 1.83 -75.26 -13.17
CA HIS A 181 1.22 -75.85 -14.35
C HIS A 181 1.74 -77.27 -14.65
N GLN A 182 3.04 -77.52 -14.49
CA GLN A 182 3.62 -78.87 -14.60
C GLN A 182 3.13 -79.83 -13.52
N ASN A 183 2.99 -79.37 -12.27
CA ASN A 183 2.47 -80.19 -11.18
C ASN A 183 0.98 -80.53 -11.38
N PHE A 184 0.17 -79.60 -11.91
CA PHE A 184 -1.23 -79.87 -12.24
C PHE A 184 -1.37 -80.95 -13.32
N PHE A 185 -0.52 -80.92 -14.36
CA PHE A 185 -0.55 -81.91 -15.43
C PHE A 185 -0.13 -83.33 -14.97
N LYS A 186 0.69 -83.42 -13.92
CA LYS A 186 1.11 -84.69 -13.30
C LYS A 186 0.03 -85.35 -12.43
N VAL A 187 -0.99 -84.60 -12.02
CA VAL A 187 -2.10 -85.09 -11.18
C VAL A 187 -3.31 -85.51 -12.03
N CYS A 188 -3.35 -85.12 -13.31
CA CYS A 188 -4.43 -85.48 -14.25
C CYS A 188 -4.09 -86.66 -15.19
N ILE A 189 -2.99 -87.38 -14.96
CA ILE A 189 -2.64 -88.66 -15.61
C ILE A 189 -2.49 -89.70 -14.51
#